data_AF-A0A7X1LIE4-F1
#
_entry.id   AF-A0A7X1LIE4-F1
#
_cell.length_a   1.000
_cell.length_b   1.000
_cell.length_c   1.000
_cell.angle_alpha   90.00
_cell.angle_beta   90.00
_cell.angle_gamma   90.00
#
_symmetry.space_group_name_H-M   'P 1'
#
loop_
_entity.id
_entity.type
_entity.pdbx_description
1 polymer ?
#
loop_
_entity_poly.entity_id
_entity_poly.type
_entity_poly.pdbx_seq_one_letter_code
_entity_poly.pdbx_strand_id
1 'polypeptide(L)' 'MFDEKEEALKIYSKLENLIKTKGIKAQDISNYLKINKQSVSNNRQLLKSGKLPNGRFLVGISKFFNENFL' A
#
# COMPACT_ATOMS: atom_id res chain seq x y z
N MET A 1 -15.77 14.19 10.30
CA MET A 1 -15.04 14.64 9.10
C MET A 1 -14.04 13.54 8.81
N PHE A 2 -14.16 12.84 7.67
CA PHE A 2 -13.20 11.80 7.29
C PHE A 2 -11.90 12.52 6.89
N ASP A 3 -10.84 12.35 7.67
CA ASP A 3 -9.53 12.93 7.33
C ASP A 3 -8.78 11.94 6.44
N GLU A 4 -9.00 12.05 5.13
CA GLU A 4 -8.36 11.21 4.11
C GLU A 4 -6.83 11.19 4.27
N LYS A 5 -6.24 12.32 4.68
CA LYS A 5 -4.80 12.43 4.86
C LYS A 5 -4.33 11.59 6.04
N GLU A 6 -5.04 11.62 7.15
CA GLU A 6 -4.71 10.80 8.32
C GLU A 6 -4.79 9.30 7.99
N GLU A 7 -5.87 8.87 7.33
CA GLU A 7 -6.05 7.49 6.88
C GLU A 7 -4.93 7.03 5.92
N ALA A 8 -4.63 7.84 4.90
CA ALA A 8 -3.57 7.53 3.94
C ALA A 8 -2.20 7.39 4.62
N LEU A 9 -1.88 8.23 5.61
CA LEU A 9 -0.62 8.16 6.36
C LEU A 9 -0.56 6.96 7.32
N LYS A 10 -1.69 6.55 7.91
CA LYS A 10 -1.80 5.30 8.70
C LYS A 10 -1.53 4.09 7.82
N ILE A 11 -2.20 4.00 6.67
CA ILE A 11 -2.01 2.93 5.69
C ILE A 11 -0.56 2.90 5.20
N TYR A 12 0.02 4.06 4.87
CA TYR A 12 1.42 4.19 4.48
C TYR A 12 2.35 3.58 5.55
N SER A 13 2.18 4.01 6.80
CA SER A 13 3.05 3.59 7.91
C SER A 13 2.95 2.08 8.15
N LYS A 14 1.74 1.52 8.11
CA LYS A 14 1.51 0.07 8.22
C LYS A 14 2.15 -0.70 7.06
N LEU A 15 1.98 -0.20 5.83
CA LEU A 15 2.53 -0.84 4.63
C LEU A 15 4.05 -0.85 4.66
N GLU A 16 4.68 0.27 4.99
CA GLU A 16 6.14 0.37 5.09
C GLU A 16 6.71 -0.52 6.21
N ASN A 17 6.01 -0.61 7.34
CA ASN A 17 6.40 -1.50 8.43
C ASN A 17 6.39 -2.97 7.96
N LEU A 18 5.30 -3.42 7.34
CA LEU A 18 5.18 -4.79 6.84
C LEU A 18 6.18 -5.13 5.74
N ILE A 19 6.44 -4.18 4.84
CA ILE A 19 7.48 -4.32 3.80
C ILE A 19 8.85 -4.57 4.44
N LYS A 20 9.21 -3.77 5.45
CA LYS A 20 10.49 -3.87 6.14
C LYS A 20 10.61 -5.14 6.98
N THR A 21 9.60 -5.45 7.79
CA THR A 21 9.66 -6.59 8.73
C THR A 21 9.61 -7.93 8.02
N LYS A 22 8.84 -8.05 6.93
CA LYS A 22 8.74 -9.28 6.14
C LYS A 22 9.78 -9.37 5.00
N GLY A 23 10.66 -8.37 4.84
CA GLY A 23 11.68 -8.35 3.79
C GLY A 23 11.13 -8.33 2.37
N ILE A 24 9.92 -7.78 2.17
CA ILE A 24 9.20 -7.81 0.90
C ILE A 24 9.80 -6.79 -0.07
N LYS A 25 10.03 -7.20 -1.31
CA LYS A 25 10.43 -6.28 -2.38
C LYS A 25 9.19 -5.76 -3.09
N ALA A 26 9.28 -4.55 -3.66
CA ALA A 26 8.21 -4.01 -4.50
C ALA A 26 7.84 -4.93 -5.69
N GLN A 27 8.79 -5.76 -6.15
CA GLN A 27 8.56 -6.75 -7.20
C GLN A 27 7.58 -7.85 -6.75
N ASP A 28 7.62 -8.26 -5.49
CA ASP A 28 6.76 -9.35 -4.98
C ASP A 28 5.30 -8.89 -4.95
N ILE A 29 5.08 -7.67 -4.47
CA ILE A 29 3.78 -7.00 -4.50
C ILE A 29 3.29 -6.83 -5.94
N SER A 30 4.16 -6.38 -6.85
CA SER A 30 3.78 -6.18 -8.24
C SER A 30 3.41 -7.49 -8.94
N ASN A 31 4.15 -8.57 -8.66
CA ASN A 31 3.88 -9.91 -9.18
C ASN A 31 2.53 -10.43 -8.68
N TYR A 32 2.24 -10.32 -7.37
CA TYR A 32 0.98 -10.78 -6.80
C TYR A 32 -0.22 -10.00 -7.35
N LEU A 33 -0.10 -8.67 -7.41
CA LEU A 33 -1.18 -7.80 -7.88
C LEU A 33 -1.30 -7.78 -9.42
N LYS A 34 -0.37 -8.42 -10.14
CA LYS A 34 -0.27 -8.40 -11.61
C LYS A 34 -0.24 -6.97 -12.18
N ILE A 35 0.51 -6.09 -11.51
CA ILE A 35 0.73 -4.70 -11.93
C ILE A 35 2.22 -4.43 -12.16
N ASN A 36 2.56 -3.28 -12.76
CA ASN A 36 3.95 -2.87 -12.89
C ASN A 36 4.53 -2.48 -11.51
N LYS A 37 5.81 -2.80 -11.27
CA LYS A 37 6.57 -2.34 -10.10
C LYS A 37 6.50 -0.82 -9.90
N GLN A 38 6.51 -0.04 -10.99
CA GLN A 38 6.34 1.41 -10.94
C GLN A 38 4.98 1.79 -10.35
N SER A 39 3.91 1.04 -10.64
CA SER A 39 2.59 1.27 -10.05
C SER A 39 2.59 1.06 -8.53
N VAL A 40 3.35 0.09 -8.02
CA VAL A 40 3.52 -0.10 -6.56
C VAL A 40 4.19 1.13 -5.95
N SER A 41 5.28 1.62 -6.56
CA SER A 41 5.97 2.83 -6.09
C SER A 41 5.08 4.07 -6.10
N ASN A 42 4.31 4.28 -7.18
CA ASN A 42 3.41 5.43 -7.29
C ASN A 42 2.31 5.38 -6.22
N ASN A 43 1.70 4.22 -5.96
CA ASN A 43 0.70 4.08 -4.90
C ASN A 43 1.29 4.31 -3.51
N ARG A 44 2.52 3.87 -3.25
CA ARG A 44 3.24 4.19 -2.01
C ARG A 44 3.50 5.69 -1.84
N GLN A 45 3.87 6.38 -2.93
CA GLN A 45 4.06 7.83 -2.92
C GLN A 45 2.74 8.58 -2.70
N LEU A 46 1.63 8.12 -3.27
CA LEU A 46 0.30 8.69 -3.01
C LEU A 46 -0.04 8.60 -1.53
N LEU A 47 0.10 7.41 -0.93
CA LEU A 47 -0.13 7.20 0.49
C LEU A 47 0.77 8.11 1.36
N LYS A 48 2.05 8.22 1.02
CA LYS A 48 3.00 9.11 1.70
C LYS A 48 2.59 10.60 1.60
N SER A 49 1.98 11.00 0.49
CA SER A 49 1.48 12.37 0.28
C SER A 49 0.16 12.66 0.98
N GLY A 50 -0.45 11.66 1.63
CA GLY A 50 -1.76 11.80 2.26
C GLY A 50 -2.94 11.63 1.32
N LYS A 51 -2.77 10.89 0.21
CA LYS A 51 -3.84 10.60 -0.75
C LYS A 51 -4.08 9.10 -0.82
N LEU A 52 -5.35 8.70 -0.89
CA LEU A 52 -5.68 7.30 -1.03
C LEU A 52 -5.43 6.81 -2.47
N PRO A 53 -4.74 5.67 -2.65
CA PRO A 53 -4.63 5.01 -3.95
C PRO A 53 -5.97 4.37 -4.32
N ASN A 54 -6.06 3.81 -5.53
CA ASN A 54 -7.28 3.14 -5.95
C ASN A 54 -7.62 1.94 -5.05
N GLY A 55 -8.91 1.62 -4.93
CA GLY A 55 -9.39 0.53 -4.09
C GLY A 55 -8.83 -0.85 -4.47
N ARG A 56 -8.47 -1.08 -5.74
CA ARG A 56 -7.84 -2.35 -6.16
C ARG A 56 -6.47 -2.54 -5.52
N PHE A 57 -5.68 -1.46 -5.40
CA PHE A 57 -4.38 -1.52 -4.73
C PHE A 57 -4.56 -1.81 -3.24
N LEU A 58 -5.47 -1.10 -2.56
CA LEU A 58 -5.75 -1.29 -1.13
C LEU A 58 -6.22 -2.71 -0.81
N VAL A 59 -7.17 -3.23 -1.58
CA VAL A 59 -7.63 -4.63 -1.45
C VAL A 59 -6.50 -5.61 -1.78
N GLY A 60 -5.70 -5.31 -2.80
CA GLY A 60 -4.57 -6.13 -3.23
C GLY A 60 -3.50 -6.28 -2.15
N ILE A 61 -3.06 -5.17 -1.54
CA ILE A 61 -2.08 -5.22 -0.43
C ILE A 61 -2.68 -5.88 0.81
N SER A 62 -3.97 -5.68 1.08
CA SER A 62 -4.64 -6.34 2.21
C SER A 62 -4.60 -7.86 2.08
N LYS A 63 -4.92 -8.38 0.88
CA LYS A 63 -4.82 -9.82 0.58
C LYS A 63 -3.38 -10.32 0.59
N PHE A 64 -2.45 -9.56 0.01
CA PHE A 64 -1.04 -9.95 -0.06
C PHE A 64 -0.41 -10.11 1.34
N PHE A 65 -0.69 -9.17 2.25
CA PHE A 65 -0.14 -9.20 3.59
C PHE A 65 -0.97 -10.02 4.59
N ASN A 66 -2.18 -10.45 4.20
CA ASN A 66 -3.23 -11.00 5.05
C ASN A 66 -3.55 -10.08 6.24
N GLU A 67 -3.74 -8.79 5.94
CA GLU A 67 -3.86 -7.70 6.91
C GLU A 67 -4.98 -6.76 6.48
N ASN A 68 -5.71 -6.17 7.43
CA ASN A 68 -6.70 -5.15 7.10
C ASN A 68 -6.07 -3.76 7.01
N PHE A 69 -6.19 -3.11 5.86
CA PHE A 69 -5.76 -1.72 5.62
C PHE A 69 -6.93 -0.73 5.47
N LEU A 70 -8.18 -1.20 5.55
CA LEU A 70 -9.41 -0.41 5.45
C LEU A 70 -10.30 -0.57 6.69
#